data_AF-A0A151Z616-F1
#
_entry.id   AF-A0A151Z616-F1
#
_cell.length_a   1.000
_cell.length_b   1.000
_cell.length_c   1.000
_cell.angle_alpha   90.00
_cell.angle_beta   90.00
_cell.angle_gamma   90.00
#
_symmetry.space_group_name_H-M   'P 1'
#
loop_
_entity.id
_entity.type
_entity.pdbx_description
1 polymer ?
#
loop_
_entity_poly.entity_id
_entity_poly.type
_entity_poly.pdbx_seq_one_letter_code
_entity_poly.pdbx_strand_id
1 'polypeptide(L)'
;MTVLSKPNQIPFKDLCLKYHPWSTSCSTSASQVWFAVFLAGLKLYAPLFLVPALIFKRKGLHFLITRTLPEILRSSVFLGTYAGVFSGCICLFRSIIGKDLKLIPGLSGFFAGLLSILIERKSRRSELALYCSNQSIEIAWKMLAARGMAFFIPNGEVLVFMFASAILMYFYQREPDSLRSNMNGLLKFFIGQN
;
A
#
# COMPACT_ATOMS: atom_id res chain seq x y z
N MET A 1 -47.42 -14.67 5.62
CA MET A 1 -47.48 -13.41 4.85
C MET A 1 -46.06 -12.92 4.65
N THR A 2 -45.49 -13.25 3.49
CA THR A 2 -44.15 -12.86 3.06
C THR A 2 -44.14 -11.38 2.69
N VAL A 3 -43.52 -10.56 3.54
CA VAL A 3 -43.32 -9.14 3.27
C VAL A 3 -42.31 -9.01 2.13
N LEU A 4 -42.80 -8.56 0.99
CA LEU A 4 -42.01 -8.12 -0.16
C LEU A 4 -41.17 -6.90 0.27
N SER A 5 -39.92 -7.13 0.67
CA SER A 5 -38.96 -6.05 0.89
C SER A 5 -38.53 -5.45 -0.45
N LYS A 6 -38.79 -4.14 -0.60
CA LYS A 6 -38.33 -3.33 -1.74
C LYS A 6 -36.86 -3.64 -2.07
N PRO A 7 -36.49 -3.84 -3.35
CA PRO A 7 -35.10 -3.93 -3.74
C PRO A 7 -34.52 -2.52 -3.66
N ASN A 8 -33.80 -2.18 -2.57
CA ASN A 8 -32.67 -1.23 -2.57
C ASN A 8 -32.28 -0.59 -1.24
N GLN A 9 -32.80 -1.00 -0.08
CA GLN A 9 -32.31 -0.47 1.20
C GLN A 9 -32.07 -1.60 2.20
N ILE A 10 -30.88 -2.21 2.12
CA ILE A 10 -30.36 -3.05 3.19
C ILE A 10 -30.09 -2.12 4.38
N PRO A 11 -30.58 -2.44 5.60
CA PRO A 11 -30.29 -1.64 6.78
C PRO A 11 -28.78 -1.42 6.93
N PHE A 12 -28.37 -0.18 7.21
CA PHE A 12 -26.95 0.17 7.40
C PHE A 12 -26.24 -0.78 8.39
N LYS A 13 -26.97 -1.17 9.46
CA LYS A 13 -26.50 -2.09 10.49
C LYS A 13 -26.10 -3.47 9.92
N ASP A 14 -26.84 -3.98 8.94
CA ASP A 14 -26.59 -5.28 8.32
C ASP A 14 -25.38 -5.23 7.38
N LEU A 15 -25.17 -4.09 6.72
CA LEU A 15 -24.02 -3.89 5.81
C LEU A 15 -22.69 -3.77 6.58
N CYS A 16 -22.72 -3.15 7.75
CA CYS A 16 -21.57 -3.10 8.67
C CYS A 16 -21.30 -4.47 9.30
N LEU A 17 -22.34 -5.18 9.76
CA LEU A 17 -22.20 -6.51 10.36
C LEU A 17 -21.61 -7.52 9.37
N LYS A 18 -21.91 -7.40 8.07
CA LYS A 18 -21.28 -8.23 7.02
C LYS A 18 -19.77 -8.01 6.90
N TYR A 19 -19.29 -6.78 7.16
CA TYR A 19 -17.86 -6.45 7.06
C TYR A 19 -17.09 -6.76 8.35
N HIS A 20 -17.70 -6.52 9.51
CA HIS A 20 -17.09 -6.78 10.82
C HIS A 20 -18.02 -7.59 11.75
N PRO A 21 -18.24 -8.89 11.48
CA PRO A 21 -19.19 -9.70 12.26
C PRO A 21 -18.83 -9.86 13.75
N TRP A 22 -17.56 -9.62 14.11
CA TRP A 22 -17.06 -9.77 15.48
C TRP A 22 -17.30 -8.55 16.38
N SER A 23 -17.83 -7.44 15.85
CA SER A 23 -18.11 -6.25 16.67
C SER A 23 -19.37 -5.51 16.20
N THR A 24 -20.12 -4.95 17.15
CA THR A 24 -21.36 -4.20 16.88
C THR A 24 -21.10 -2.73 16.56
N SER A 25 -19.92 -2.22 16.92
CA SER A 25 -19.52 -0.82 16.77
C SER A 25 -18.41 -0.67 15.71
N CYS A 26 -18.63 0.20 14.72
CA CYS A 26 -17.67 0.45 13.64
C CYS A 26 -16.31 0.96 14.15
N SER A 27 -16.33 1.85 15.15
CA SER A 27 -15.11 2.41 15.76
C SER A 27 -14.30 1.34 16.49
N THR A 28 -14.98 0.47 17.25
CA THR A 28 -14.34 -0.65 17.95
C THR A 28 -13.71 -1.63 16.97
N SER A 29 -14.39 -1.95 15.86
CA SER A 29 -13.81 -2.77 14.78
C SER A 29 -12.53 -2.14 14.22
N ALA A 30 -12.56 -0.85 13.92
CA ALA A 30 -11.41 -0.15 13.34
C ALA A 30 -10.21 -0.18 14.30
N SER A 31 -10.43 0.04 15.60
CA SER A 31 -9.39 -0.04 16.63
C SER A 31 -8.83 -1.45 16.81
N GLN A 32 -9.67 -2.49 16.75
CA GLN A 32 -9.22 -3.88 16.81
C GLN A 32 -8.35 -4.24 15.61
N VAL A 33 -8.78 -3.87 14.39
CA VAL A 33 -8.01 -4.07 13.16
C VAL A 33 -6.69 -3.30 13.23
N TRP A 34 -6.71 -2.05 13.70
CA TRP A 34 -5.52 -1.24 13.88
C TRP A 34 -4.49 -1.94 14.78
N PHE A 35 -4.93 -2.43 15.95
CA PHE A 35 -4.05 -3.08 16.91
C PHE A 35 -3.49 -4.41 16.39
N ALA A 36 -4.34 -5.23 15.77
CA ALA A 36 -3.92 -6.50 15.16
C ALA A 36 -2.86 -6.28 14.07
N VAL A 37 -3.08 -5.31 13.18
CA VAL A 37 -2.16 -4.99 12.09
C VAL A 37 -0.91 -4.30 12.59
N PHE A 38 -1.00 -3.49 13.64
CA PHE A 38 0.17 -2.89 14.30
C PHE A 38 1.11 -3.97 14.85
N LEU A 39 0.58 -4.97 15.56
CA LEU A 39 1.36 -6.11 16.08
C LEU A 39 1.96 -6.96 14.95
N ALA A 40 1.19 -7.20 13.89
CA ALA A 40 1.69 -7.88 12.70
C ALA A 40 2.81 -7.08 12.02
N GLY A 41 2.66 -5.75 11.96
CA GLY A 41 3.67 -4.82 11.46
C GLY A 41 4.95 -4.89 12.28
N LEU A 42 4.86 -4.92 13.61
CA LEU A 42 6.01 -5.11 14.48
C LEU A 42 6.75 -6.42 14.18
N LYS A 43 6.01 -7.52 14.03
CA LYS A 43 6.58 -8.84 13.70
C LYS A 43 7.27 -8.87 12.34
N LEU A 44 6.79 -8.08 11.37
CA LEU A 44 7.38 -7.98 10.03
C LEU A 44 8.58 -7.02 9.98
N TYR A 45 8.46 -5.84 10.58
CA TYR A 45 9.50 -4.80 10.50
C TYR A 45 10.65 -5.04 11.48
N ALA A 46 10.42 -5.67 12.63
CA ALA A 46 11.48 -6.00 13.57
C ALA A 46 12.63 -6.78 12.91
N PRO A 47 12.43 -7.95 12.26
CA PRO A 47 13.52 -8.66 11.61
C PRO A 47 14.13 -7.87 10.44
N LEU A 48 13.29 -7.18 9.65
CA LEU A 48 13.75 -6.41 8.49
C LEU A 48 14.78 -5.33 8.87
N PHE A 49 14.61 -4.68 10.01
CA PHE A 49 15.53 -3.64 10.47
C PHE A 49 16.62 -4.16 11.42
N LEU A 50 16.34 -5.20 12.21
CA LEU A 50 17.30 -5.78 13.15
C LEU A 50 18.38 -6.59 12.45
N VAL A 51 18.02 -7.42 11.47
CA VAL A 51 18.98 -8.32 10.79
C VAL A 51 20.09 -7.53 10.08
N PRO A 52 19.79 -6.51 9.24
CA PRO A 52 20.85 -5.71 8.63
C PRO A 52 21.65 -4.88 9.65
N ALA A 53 21.03 -4.43 10.74
CA ALA A 53 21.72 -3.69 11.78
C ALA A 53 22.75 -4.57 12.51
N LEU A 54 22.41 -5.84 12.77
CA LEU A 54 23.30 -6.83 13.38
C LEU A 54 24.42 -7.26 12.43
N ILE A 55 24.11 -7.51 11.16
CA ILE A 55 25.08 -7.98 10.16
C ILE A 55 26.06 -6.88 9.75
N PHE A 56 25.56 -5.73 9.29
CA PHE A 56 26.38 -4.73 8.61
C PHE A 56 26.97 -3.67 9.54
N LYS A 57 26.27 -3.34 10.64
CA LYS A 57 26.62 -2.16 11.41
C LYS A 57 27.34 -2.48 12.72
N ARG A 58 27.25 -3.70 13.29
CA ARG A 58 27.84 -4.08 14.60
C ARG A 58 27.74 -2.95 15.65
N LYS A 59 26.65 -2.19 15.64
CA LYS A 59 26.50 -1.02 16.52
C LYS A 59 25.90 -1.45 17.85
N GLY A 60 26.41 -0.90 18.94
CA GLY A 60 25.94 -1.20 20.29
C GLY A 60 24.47 -0.85 20.52
N LEU A 61 23.92 -1.34 21.63
CA LEU A 61 22.51 -1.26 22.01
C LEU A 61 21.93 0.16 21.92
N HIS A 62 22.74 1.19 22.21
CA HIS A 62 22.34 2.59 22.10
C HIS A 62 21.90 2.99 20.68
N PHE A 63 22.58 2.53 19.63
CA PHE A 63 22.19 2.82 18.25
C PHE A 63 20.87 2.14 17.89
N LEU A 64 20.67 0.92 18.40
CA LEU A 64 19.45 0.16 18.15
C LEU A 64 18.22 0.84 18.76
N ILE A 65 18.33 1.30 20.01
CA ILE A 65 17.23 1.96 20.73
C ILE A 65 16.93 3.34 20.14
N THR A 66 17.96 4.14 19.82
CA THR A 66 17.76 5.54 19.40
C THR A 66 17.41 5.69 17.92
N ARG A 67 17.80 4.76 17.05
CA ARG A 67 17.56 4.85 15.61
C ARG A 67 16.64 3.77 15.06
N THR A 68 16.88 2.50 15.42
CA THR A 68 16.16 1.38 14.80
C THR A 68 14.76 1.21 15.38
N LEU A 69 14.61 1.29 16.70
CA LEU A 69 13.31 1.11 17.37
C LEU A 69 12.26 2.16 16.93
N PRO A 70 12.57 3.47 16.86
CA PRO A 70 11.59 4.45 16.40
C PRO A 70 11.20 4.26 14.93
N GLU A 71 12.11 3.75 14.09
CA GLU A 71 11.81 3.44 12.69
C GLU A 71 10.85 2.26 12.56
N ILE A 72 11.09 1.18 13.31
CA ILE A 72 10.20 0.01 13.36
C ILE A 72 8.82 0.42 13.87
N LEU A 73 8.75 1.15 14.98
CA LEU A 73 7.49 1.61 15.56
C LEU A 73 6.74 2.51 14.59
N ARG A 74 7.42 3.47 13.96
CA ARG A 74 6.82 4.39 12.99
C ARG A 74 6.22 3.65 11.79
N SER A 75 6.94 2.71 11.21
CA SER A 75 6.42 1.91 10.09
C SER A 75 5.29 0.97 10.50
N SER A 76 5.32 0.46 11.74
CA SER A 76 4.23 -0.35 12.28
C SER A 76 2.97 0.48 12.53
N VAL A 77 3.11 1.69 13.08
CA VAL A 77 2.00 2.65 13.25
C VAL A 77 1.45 3.10 11.90
N PHE A 78 2.31 3.29 10.89
CA PHE A 78 1.87 3.57 9.51
C PHE A 78 0.95 2.47 8.99
N LEU A 79 1.39 1.20 9.08
CA LEU A 79 0.62 0.05 8.59
C LEU A 79 -0.69 -0.15 9.37
N GLY A 80 -0.63 -0.05 10.70
CA GLY A 80 -1.81 -0.11 11.56
C GLY A 80 -2.81 0.98 11.22
N THR A 81 -2.35 2.22 11.08
CA THR A 81 -3.20 3.37 10.72
C THR A 81 -3.83 3.21 9.35
N TYR A 82 -3.08 2.71 8.36
CA TYR A 82 -3.66 2.40 7.05
C TYR A 82 -4.85 1.44 7.17
N ALA A 83 -4.68 0.32 7.88
CA ALA A 83 -5.75 -0.68 8.03
C ALA A 83 -6.94 -0.18 8.87
N GLY A 84 -6.67 0.52 9.98
CA GLY A 84 -7.71 1.09 10.83
C GLY A 84 -8.54 2.16 10.11
N VAL A 85 -7.88 3.09 9.43
CA VAL A 85 -8.55 4.13 8.64
C VAL A 85 -9.31 3.50 7.47
N PHE A 86 -8.75 2.51 6.78
CA PHE A 86 -9.44 1.78 5.72
C PHE A 86 -10.75 1.16 6.23
N SER A 87 -10.68 0.45 7.36
CA SER A 87 -11.85 -0.15 8.01
C SER A 87 -12.90 0.90 8.39
N GLY A 88 -12.48 2.04 8.97
CA GLY A 88 -13.38 3.13 9.33
C GLY A 88 -14.02 3.80 8.12
N CYS A 89 -13.24 4.08 7.08
CA CYS A 89 -13.70 4.72 5.84
C CYS A 89 -14.71 3.86 5.08
N ILE A 90 -14.58 2.53 5.08
CA ILE A 90 -15.58 1.64 4.47
C ILE A 90 -16.93 1.83 5.15
N CYS A 91 -16.97 1.77 6.50
CA CYS A 91 -18.20 1.96 7.25
C CYS A 91 -18.76 3.37 7.06
N LEU A 92 -17.91 4.40 7.03
CA LEU A 92 -18.32 5.78 6.81
C LEU A 92 -18.96 5.99 5.43
N PHE A 93 -18.31 5.54 4.35
CA PHE A 93 -18.85 5.70 3.00
C PHE A 93 -20.12 4.87 2.78
N ARG A 94 -20.20 3.69 3.39
CA ARG A 94 -21.44 2.90 3.42
C ARG A 94 -22.57 3.60 4.17
N SER A 95 -22.27 4.33 5.25
CA SER A 95 -23.24 5.13 6.00
C SER A 95 -23.79 6.28 5.17
N ILE A 96 -22.91 7.00 4.45
CA ILE A 96 -23.30 8.16 3.64
C ILE A 96 -24.09 7.73 2.39
N ILE A 97 -23.67 6.66 1.71
CA ILE A 97 -24.26 6.24 0.42
C ILE A 97 -25.49 5.35 0.62
N GLY A 98 -25.56 4.59 1.73
CA GLY A 98 -26.65 3.64 2.00
C GLY A 98 -26.72 2.45 1.04
N LYS A 99 -25.71 2.24 0.19
CA LYS A 99 -25.61 1.14 -0.78
C LYS A 99 -24.20 0.57 -0.82
N ASP A 100 -24.07 -0.70 -1.21
CA ASP A 100 -22.77 -1.35 -1.40
C ASP A 100 -22.28 -1.17 -2.84
N LEU A 101 -21.63 -0.04 -3.11
CA LEU A 101 -21.03 0.23 -4.41
C LEU A 101 -19.62 -0.36 -4.49
N LYS A 102 -19.27 -0.93 -5.65
CA LYS A 102 -17.92 -1.46 -5.93
C LYS A 102 -16.81 -0.40 -5.83
N LEU A 103 -17.16 0.89 -5.91
CA LEU A 103 -16.23 2.02 -5.78
C LEU A 103 -15.84 2.32 -4.32
N ILE A 104 -16.67 1.93 -3.34
CA ILE A 104 -16.45 2.26 -1.93
C ILE A 104 -15.08 1.76 -1.42
N PRO A 105 -14.69 0.49 -1.60
CA PRO A 105 -13.38 0.03 -1.16
C PRO A 105 -12.22 0.78 -1.81
N GLY A 106 -12.36 1.19 -3.07
CA GLY A 106 -11.35 1.99 -3.78
C GLY A 106 -11.16 3.37 -3.16
N LEU A 107 -12.26 4.07 -2.88
CA LEU A 107 -12.21 5.37 -2.19
C LEU A 107 -11.68 5.23 -0.77
N SER A 108 -12.11 4.21 -0.02
CA SER A 108 -11.60 3.94 1.33
C SER A 108 -10.09 3.69 1.32
N GLY A 109 -9.60 2.93 0.34
CA GLY A 109 -8.16 2.70 0.13
C GLY A 109 -7.39 3.98 -0.18
N PHE A 110 -7.95 4.86 -1.01
CA PHE A 110 -7.36 6.16 -1.35
C PHE A 110 -7.21 7.06 -0.12
N PHE A 111 -8.28 7.27 0.66
CA PHE A 111 -8.22 8.08 1.86
C PHE A 111 -7.36 7.46 2.96
N ALA A 112 -7.40 6.13 3.13
CA ALA A 112 -6.52 5.44 4.06
C ALA A 112 -5.04 5.59 3.68
N GLY A 113 -4.71 5.50 2.40
CA GLY A 113 -3.37 5.75 1.88
C GLY A 113 -2.91 7.19 2.14
N LEU A 114 -3.76 8.17 1.81
CA LEU A 114 -3.47 9.59 2.03
C LEU A 114 -3.25 9.92 3.51
N LEU A 115 -4.08 9.42 4.42
CA LEU A 115 -3.95 9.74 5.84
C LEU A 115 -2.75 9.02 6.48
N SER A 116 -2.52 7.75 6.11
CA SER A 116 -1.40 6.98 6.67
C SER A 116 -0.04 7.47 6.18
N ILE A 117 0.12 7.85 4.90
CA ILE A 117 1.45 8.21 4.35
C ILE A 117 2.09 9.43 5.04
N LEU A 118 1.28 10.29 5.67
CA LEU A 118 1.77 11.42 6.46
C LEU A 118 2.53 10.99 7.72
N ILE A 119 2.27 9.79 8.25
CA ILE A 119 2.95 9.24 9.43
C ILE A 119 4.37 8.83 9.08
N GLU A 120 4.58 8.24 7.90
CA GLU A 120 5.88 7.69 7.49
C GLU A 120 6.91 8.80 7.22
N ARG A 121 8.21 8.45 7.24
CA ARG A 121 9.31 9.43 7.06
C ARG A 121 9.34 9.97 5.62
N LYS A 122 9.50 11.29 5.44
CA LYS A 122 9.47 11.97 4.12
C LYS A 122 10.36 11.30 3.06
N SER A 123 11.56 10.84 3.42
CA SER A 123 12.50 10.20 2.48
C SER A 123 12.00 8.86 1.91
N ARG A 124 11.14 8.14 2.64
CA ARG A 124 10.61 6.82 2.24
C ARG A 124 9.26 6.93 1.53
N ARG A 125 8.55 8.06 1.66
CA ARG A 125 7.19 8.23 1.13
C ARG A 125 7.14 8.06 -0.38
N SER A 126 8.05 8.70 -1.12
CA SER A 126 8.06 8.62 -2.59
C SER A 126 8.39 7.22 -3.09
N GLU A 127 9.36 6.56 -2.46
CA GLU A 127 9.76 5.19 -2.81
C GLU A 127 8.64 4.19 -2.54
N LEU A 128 8.00 4.28 -1.37
CA LEU A 128 6.83 3.46 -1.03
C LEU A 128 5.63 3.77 -1.93
N ALA A 129 5.37 5.04 -2.24
CA ALA A 129 4.27 5.42 -3.13
C ALA A 129 4.46 4.88 -4.54
N LEU A 130 5.68 4.96 -5.09
CA LEU A 130 6.00 4.41 -6.40
C LEU A 130 5.83 2.89 -6.41
N TYR A 131 6.34 2.20 -5.38
CA TYR A 131 6.16 0.75 -5.24
C TYR A 131 4.68 0.35 -5.18
N CYS A 132 3.90 0.98 -4.29
CA CYS A 132 2.47 0.71 -4.16
C CYS A 132 1.69 1.06 -5.43
N SER A 133 2.10 2.11 -6.15
CA SER A 133 1.48 2.50 -7.43
C SER A 133 1.67 1.39 -8.47
N ASN A 134 2.89 0.89 -8.65
CA ASN A 134 3.17 -0.23 -9.55
C ASN A 134 2.38 -1.48 -9.15
N GLN A 135 2.37 -1.82 -7.86
CA GLN A 135 1.61 -2.97 -7.36
C GLN A 135 0.10 -2.82 -7.60
N SER A 136 -0.44 -1.60 -7.44
CA SER A 136 -1.86 -1.33 -7.66
C SER A 136 -2.27 -1.41 -9.13
N ILE A 137 -1.40 -0.99 -10.06
CA ILE A 137 -1.61 -1.17 -11.51
C ILE A 137 -1.69 -2.66 -11.84
N GLU A 138 -0.79 -3.47 -11.31
CA GLU A 138 -0.78 -4.91 -11.53
C GLU A 138 -2.06 -5.57 -10.98
N ILE A 139 -2.47 -5.20 -9.77
CA ILE A 139 -3.72 -5.70 -9.16
C ILE A 139 -4.93 -5.26 -9.99
N ALA A 140 -4.97 -4.01 -10.43
CA ALA A 140 -6.04 -3.50 -11.28
C ALA A 140 -6.13 -4.26 -12.60
N TRP A 141 -5.00 -4.54 -13.23
CA TRP A 141 -4.93 -5.36 -14.45
C TRP A 141 -5.45 -6.79 -14.20
N LYS A 142 -4.99 -7.45 -13.13
CA LYS A 142 -5.45 -8.80 -12.74
C LYS A 142 -6.95 -8.83 -12.45
N MET A 143 -7.48 -7.81 -11.77
CA MET A 143 -8.91 -7.68 -11.51
C MET A 143 -9.72 -7.48 -12.80
N LEU A 144 -9.18 -6.73 -13.75
CA LEU A 144 -9.82 -6.46 -15.04
C LEU A 144 -9.77 -7.71 -15.94
N ALA A 145 -8.69 -8.48 -15.87
CA ALA A 145 -8.55 -9.79 -16.53
C ALA A 145 -9.51 -10.83 -15.96
N ALA A 146 -9.65 -10.91 -14.63
CA ALA A 146 -10.61 -11.80 -13.97
C ALA A 146 -12.07 -11.50 -14.34
N ARG A 147 -12.35 -10.29 -14.86
CA ARG A 147 -13.68 -9.87 -15.34
C ARG A 147 -13.87 -10.08 -16.84
N GLY A 148 -12.89 -10.67 -17.54
CA GLY A 148 -12.92 -10.88 -18.99
C GLY A 148 -12.79 -9.60 -19.81
N MET A 149 -12.37 -8.49 -19.17
CA MET A 149 -12.25 -7.19 -19.83
C MET A 149 -10.81 -6.87 -20.28
N ALA A 150 -9.83 -7.69 -19.91
CA ALA A 150 -8.43 -7.38 -20.20
C ALA A 150 -8.03 -7.87 -21.58
N PHE A 151 -7.17 -7.09 -22.22
CA PHE A 151 -6.51 -7.49 -23.45
C PHE A 151 -5.41 -8.50 -23.11
N PHE A 152 -5.52 -9.73 -23.60
CA PHE A 152 -4.42 -10.68 -23.50
C PHE A 152 -3.44 -10.40 -24.64
N ILE A 153 -2.26 -9.90 -24.28
CA ILE A 153 -1.16 -9.69 -25.23
C ILE A 153 -0.11 -10.79 -24.96
N PRO A 154 0.19 -11.65 -25.94
CA PRO A 154 1.23 -12.65 -25.79
C PRO A 154 2.57 -11.93 -25.51
N ASN A 155 3.28 -12.35 -24.46
CA ASN A 155 4.55 -11.75 -24.01
C ASN A 155 4.45 -10.25 -23.66
N GLY A 156 3.30 -9.76 -23.17
CA GLY A 156 3.11 -8.34 -22.82
C GLY A 156 4.12 -7.80 -21.80
N GLU A 157 4.61 -8.65 -20.87
CA GLU A 157 5.70 -8.32 -19.95
C GLU A 157 7.00 -7.91 -20.65
N VAL A 158 7.33 -8.54 -21.79
CA VAL A 158 8.51 -8.21 -22.59
C VAL A 158 8.34 -6.82 -23.20
N LEU A 159 7.15 -6.47 -23.68
CA LEU A 159 6.87 -5.13 -24.22
C LEU A 159 7.01 -4.04 -23.16
N VAL A 160 6.48 -4.28 -21.95
CA VAL A 160 6.61 -3.35 -20.82
C VAL A 160 8.09 -3.17 -20.45
N PHE A 161 8.86 -4.28 -20.43
CA PHE A 161 10.30 -4.23 -20.17
C PHE A 161 11.05 -3.45 -21.26
N MET A 162 10.81 -3.76 -22.53
CA MET A 162 11.43 -3.05 -23.66
C MET A 162 11.15 -1.55 -23.61
N PHE A 163 9.91 -1.16 -23.32
CA PHE A 163 9.52 0.24 -23.20
C PHE A 163 10.19 0.94 -22.02
N ALA A 164 10.20 0.30 -20.84
CA ALA A 164 10.87 0.83 -19.65
C ALA A 164 12.38 0.99 -19.86
N SER A 165 13.04 0.00 -20.48
CA SER A 165 14.46 0.05 -20.82
C SER A 165 14.77 1.12 -21.86
N ALA A 166 13.93 1.27 -22.90
CA ALA A 166 14.11 2.29 -23.92
C ALA A 166 14.02 3.71 -23.31
N ILE A 167 13.04 3.96 -22.44
CA ILE A 167 12.92 5.22 -21.72
C ILE A 167 14.14 5.47 -20.83
N LEU A 168 14.57 4.47 -20.08
CA LEU A 168 15.73 4.59 -19.20
C LEU A 168 17.00 4.96 -19.98
N MET A 169 17.25 4.30 -21.11
CA MET A 169 18.40 4.60 -21.96
C MET A 169 18.29 5.96 -22.64
N TYR A 170 17.10 6.37 -23.06
CA TYR A 170 16.87 7.69 -23.62
C TYR A 170 17.24 8.80 -22.62
N PHE A 171 16.79 8.68 -21.36
CA PHE A 171 17.18 9.63 -20.31
C PHE A 171 18.67 9.57 -19.98
N TYR A 172 19.27 8.37 -19.97
CA TYR A 172 20.70 8.22 -19.74
C TYR A 172 21.55 8.94 -20.79
N GLN A 173 21.15 8.89 -22.07
CA GLN A 173 21.91 9.51 -23.16
C GLN A 173 21.72 11.02 -23.28
N ARG A 174 20.49 11.53 -23.05
CA ARG A 174 20.19 12.97 -23.23
C ARG A 174 20.33 13.80 -21.96
N GLU A 175 19.91 13.26 -20.81
CA GLU A 175 19.83 14.01 -19.55
C GLU A 175 20.22 13.12 -18.36
N PRO A 176 21.50 12.74 -18.24
CA PRO A 176 21.96 11.86 -17.15
C PRO A 176 21.79 12.49 -15.75
N ASP A 177 21.70 13.82 -15.66
CA ASP A 177 21.50 14.55 -14.40
C ASP A 177 20.08 14.42 -13.84
N SER A 178 19.10 14.08 -14.68
CA SER A 178 17.72 13.82 -14.28
C SER A 178 17.54 12.46 -13.58
N LEU A 179 18.54 11.56 -13.70
CA LEU A 179 18.50 10.23 -13.09
C LEU A 179 18.94 10.25 -11.63
N ARG A 180 18.29 9.41 -10.79
CA ARG A 180 18.70 9.23 -9.39
C ARG A 180 20.16 8.77 -9.34
N SER A 181 20.98 9.41 -8.49
CA SER A 181 22.43 9.20 -8.42
C SER A 181 22.85 7.71 -8.40
N ASN A 182 22.15 6.86 -7.64
CA ASN A 182 22.42 5.42 -7.60
C ASN A 182 22.21 4.71 -8.95
N MET A 183 21.15 5.05 -9.68
CA MET A 183 20.89 4.47 -11.01
C MET A 183 21.89 4.96 -12.04
N ASN A 184 22.23 6.25 -12.02
CA ASN A 184 23.23 6.81 -12.93
C ASN A 184 24.61 6.16 -12.70
N GLY A 185 25.01 5.97 -11.44
CA GLY A 185 26.25 5.26 -11.09
C GLY A 185 26.28 3.81 -11.59
N LEU A 186 25.18 3.07 -11.45
CA LEU A 186 25.08 1.69 -11.98
C LEU A 186 25.13 1.65 -13.50
N LEU A 187 24.41 2.55 -14.18
CA LEU A 187 24.41 2.61 -15.65
C LEU A 187 25.79 2.97 -16.20
N LYS A 188 26.48 3.94 -15.57
CA LYS A 188 27.88 4.27 -15.90
C LYS A 188 28.83 3.08 -15.71
N PHE A 189 28.62 2.26 -14.68
CA PHE A 189 29.43 1.07 -14.44
C PHE A 189 29.24 -0.02 -15.51
N PHE A 190 27.99 -0.29 -15.92
CA PHE A 190 27.70 -1.36 -16.88
C PHE A 190 27.89 -0.94 -18.35
N ILE A 191 27.53 0.30 -18.70
CA ILE A 191 27.46 0.77 -20.10
C ILE A 191 28.71 1.58 -20.46
N GLY A 192 29.39 2.16 -19.47
CA GLY A 192 30.48 3.11 -19.67
C GLY A 192 29.98 4.55 -19.64
N GLN A 193 30.91 5.48 -19.41
CA GLN A 193 30.61 6.91 -19.49
C GLN A 193 30.44 7.31 -20.96
N ASN A 194 29.31 7.94 -21.28
CA ASN A 194 29.19 8.75 -22.49
C ASN A 194 29.96 10.05 -22.34
#